data_AF-A0A920RSI6-F1
#
_entry.id   AF-A0A920RSI6-F1
#
_cell.length_a   1.000
_cell.length_b   1.000
_cell.length_c   1.000
_cell.angle_alpha   90.00
_cell.angle_beta   90.00
_cell.angle_gamma   90.00
#
_symmetry.space_group_name_H-M   'P 1'
#
loop_
_entity.id
_entity.type
_entity.pdbx_description
1 polymer ?
#
loop_
_entity_poly.entity_id
_entity_poly.type
_entity_poly.pdbx_seq_one_letter_code
_entity_poly.pdbx_strand_id
1 'polypeptide(L)'
;MRAATNWKPPAICLVVGLTLIAVPDPITSSIRSHVIDLARPGQQAVAELVVRLENWHPLERTASVTHDHQRDLEAARLEIRRLRIANSRLIERSSDVRTGSPRPPLITTDLVPARVLGHETIAAWQAGRILDRGHGLTVDSLVVEPGHATLDLGIDSGLARGQPAYAGRRVAGRISRVGRWTSTLQPLTDTRFRGLARLARRAETPRLCGAWHARGLR
;
A
#
# COMPACT_ATOMS: atom_id res chain seq x y z
N MET A 1 -40.91 65.10 22.25
CA MET A 1 -41.12 65.28 20.80
C MET A 1 -40.39 64.17 20.06
N ARG A 2 -41.02 63.66 19.00
CA ARG A 2 -40.81 62.34 18.39
C ARG A 2 -39.45 62.21 17.68
N ALA A 3 -38.65 61.22 18.07
CA ALA A 3 -37.52 60.78 17.26
C ALA A 3 -38.07 59.96 16.09
N ALA A 4 -37.99 60.52 14.89
CA ALA A 4 -38.39 59.88 13.65
C ALA A 4 -37.49 58.67 13.39
N THR A 5 -38.02 57.48 13.63
CA THR A 5 -37.41 56.21 13.21
C THR A 5 -37.46 56.14 11.69
N ASN A 6 -36.33 56.46 11.05
CA ASN A 6 -36.11 56.22 9.63
C ASN A 6 -36.18 54.70 9.39
N TRP A 7 -37.34 54.21 8.95
CA TRP A 7 -37.63 52.78 8.71
C TRP A 7 -37.05 52.25 7.38
N LYS A 8 -36.39 53.12 6.62
CA LYS A 8 -35.83 52.80 5.29
C LYS A 8 -34.72 51.73 5.31
N PRO A 9 -33.74 51.71 6.24
CA PRO A 9 -32.66 50.73 6.20
C PRO A 9 -33.10 49.27 6.44
N PRO A 10 -33.97 48.93 7.42
CA PRO A 10 -34.37 47.53 7.62
C PRO A 10 -35.29 47.02 6.50
N ALA A 11 -36.13 47.89 5.91
CA ALA A 11 -36.99 47.51 4.79
C ALA A 11 -36.19 47.17 3.53
N ILE A 12 -35.10 47.91 3.26
CA ILE A 12 -34.20 47.61 2.13
C ILE A 12 -33.50 46.25 2.31
N CYS A 13 -33.02 45.93 3.52
CA CYS A 13 -32.40 44.63 3.79
C CYS A 13 -33.38 43.45 3.63
N LEU A 14 -34.64 43.63 4.04
CA LEU A 14 -35.66 42.60 3.88
C LEU A 14 -36.05 42.38 2.41
N VAL A 15 -36.14 43.46 1.62
CA VAL A 15 -36.42 43.38 0.18
C VAL A 15 -35.25 42.74 -0.58
N VAL A 16 -33.99 43.05 -0.20
CA VAL A 16 -32.80 42.40 -0.77
C VAL A 16 -32.76 40.91 -0.41
N GLY A 17 -33.10 40.54 0.83
CA GLY A 17 -33.20 39.14 1.25
C GLY A 17 -34.30 38.36 0.52
N LEU A 18 -35.47 38.98 0.33
CA LEU A 18 -36.60 38.35 -0.36
C LEU A 18 -36.36 38.20 -1.86
N THR A 19 -35.71 39.19 -2.48
CA THR A 19 -35.34 39.12 -3.91
C THR A 19 -34.25 38.08 -4.17
N LEU A 20 -33.34 37.82 -3.23
CA LEU A 20 -32.35 36.73 -3.36
C LEU A 20 -32.96 35.31 -3.30
N ILE A 21 -34.13 35.14 -2.69
CA ILE A 21 -34.81 33.83 -2.57
C ILE A 21 -35.60 33.48 -3.83
N ALA A 22 -35.99 34.46 -4.65
CA ALA A 22 -36.82 34.27 -5.83
C ALA A 22 -36.04 34.14 -7.16
N VAL A 23 -34.70 34.15 -7.14
CA VAL A 23 -33.87 34.15 -8.35
C VAL A 23 -33.52 32.71 -8.79
N PRO A 24 -33.69 32.36 -10.09
CA PRO A 24 -33.48 30.99 -10.58
C PRO A 24 -32.01 30.54 -10.59
N ASP A 25 -31.82 29.22 -10.53
CA ASP A 25 -30.56 28.51 -10.24
C ASP A 25 -29.30 28.75 -11.10
N PRO A 26 -29.31 29.24 -12.36
CA PRO A 26 -28.05 29.32 -13.10
C PRO A 26 -27.13 30.49 -12.70
N ILE A 27 -27.59 31.45 -11.88
CA ILE A 27 -26.82 32.67 -11.53
C ILE A 27 -26.20 32.57 -10.11
N THR A 28 -26.67 31.64 -9.28
CA THR A 28 -26.30 31.51 -7.86
C THR A 28 -24.86 31.05 -7.64
N SER A 29 -24.22 30.42 -8.64
CA SER A 29 -22.84 29.93 -8.55
C SER A 29 -21.79 31.04 -8.63
N SER A 30 -22.03 32.08 -9.44
CA SER A 30 -21.04 33.15 -9.69
C SER A 30 -21.03 34.22 -8.60
N ILE A 31 -22.15 34.44 -7.91
CA ILE A 31 -22.22 35.37 -6.77
C ILE A 31 -21.64 34.71 -5.52
N ARG A 32 -21.81 33.39 -5.36
CA ARG A 32 -21.26 32.65 -4.23
C ARG A 32 -19.73 32.68 -4.20
N SER A 33 -19.06 32.61 -5.35
CA SER A 33 -17.59 32.70 -5.38
C SER A 33 -17.08 34.08 -4.97
N HIS A 34 -17.73 35.16 -5.43
CA HIS A 34 -17.31 36.52 -5.10
C HIS A 34 -17.60 36.91 -3.65
N VAL A 35 -18.70 36.43 -3.06
CA VAL A 35 -18.99 36.65 -1.63
C VAL A 35 -18.03 35.85 -0.74
N ILE A 36 -17.65 34.64 -1.15
CA ILE A 36 -16.65 33.82 -0.43
C ILE A 36 -15.25 34.47 -0.53
N ASP A 37 -14.89 35.06 -1.66
CA ASP A 37 -13.61 35.75 -1.82
C ASP A 37 -13.52 37.07 -1.03
N LEU A 38 -14.65 37.78 -0.86
CA LEU A 38 -14.68 39.01 -0.05
C LEU A 38 -14.58 38.74 1.47
N ALA A 39 -14.94 37.53 1.93
CA ALA A 39 -14.91 37.15 3.34
C ALA A 39 -13.56 36.56 3.81
N ARG A 40 -12.70 36.15 2.88
CA ARG A 40 -11.37 35.57 3.17
C ARG A 40 -10.44 36.46 4.00
N PRO A 41 -10.29 37.78 3.77
CA PRO A 41 -9.35 38.58 4.55
C PRO A 41 -9.78 38.72 6.02
N GLY A 42 -11.09 38.76 6.29
CA GLY A 42 -11.61 38.77 7.66
C GLY A 42 -11.36 37.45 8.40
N GLN A 43 -11.49 36.32 7.71
CA GLN A 43 -11.19 35.01 8.30
C GLN A 43 -9.70 34.79 8.58
N GLN A 44 -8.83 35.33 7.72
CA GLN A 44 -7.37 35.26 7.95
C GLN A 44 -6.96 36.10 9.17
N ALA A 45 -7.53 37.29 9.35
CA ALA A 45 -7.25 38.12 10.53
C ALA A 45 -7.69 37.45 11.85
N VAL A 46 -8.85 36.77 11.86
CA VAL A 46 -9.32 36.02 13.04
C VAL A 46 -8.46 34.79 13.30
N ALA A 47 -8.06 34.05 12.25
CA ALA A 47 -7.17 32.90 12.39
C ALA A 47 -5.80 33.32 12.96
N GLU A 48 -5.25 34.45 12.51
CA GLU A 48 -4.00 34.99 13.05
C GLU A 48 -4.14 35.43 14.51
N LEU A 49 -5.28 36.02 14.88
CA LEU A 49 -5.57 36.40 16.27
C LEU A 49 -5.74 35.18 17.19
N VAL A 50 -6.35 34.10 16.69
CA VAL A 50 -6.51 32.82 17.41
C VAL A 50 -5.15 32.15 17.61
N VAL A 51 -4.30 32.10 16.58
CA VAL A 51 -2.92 31.56 16.70
C VAL A 51 -2.09 32.41 17.69
N ARG A 52 -2.27 33.73 17.68
CA ARG A 52 -1.57 34.63 18.60
C ARG A 52 -2.09 34.50 20.04
N LEU A 53 -3.36 34.14 20.24
CA LEU A 53 -3.92 33.80 21.55
C LEU A 53 -3.53 32.40 22.04
N GLU A 54 -3.48 31.40 21.16
CA GLU A 54 -2.99 30.04 21.49
C GLU A 54 -1.51 30.07 21.89
N ASN A 55 -0.72 30.95 21.29
CA ASN A 55 0.68 31.15 21.67
C ASN A 55 0.86 31.94 22.97
N TRP A 56 -0.23 32.48 23.55
CA TRP A 56 -0.20 33.17 24.83
C TRP A 56 -0.52 32.19 25.97
N HIS A 57 0.51 31.46 26.41
CA HIS A 57 0.42 30.60 27.59
C HIS A 57 1.36 31.09 28.70
N PRO A 58 0.93 31.06 29.98
CA PRO A 58 1.81 31.30 31.11
C PRO A 58 2.90 30.20 31.15
N LEU A 59 4.13 30.60 31.45
CA LEU A 59 5.38 29.83 31.35
C LEU A 59 5.43 28.46 32.07
N GLU A 60 4.42 28.09 32.86
CA GLU A 60 4.44 26.86 33.66
C GLU A 60 4.03 25.61 32.87
N ARG A 61 3.29 25.75 31.75
CA ARG A 61 2.76 24.58 31.02
C ARG A 61 3.72 23.99 29.98
N THR A 62 4.71 24.77 29.52
CA THR A 62 5.69 24.31 28.53
C THR A 62 6.68 23.30 29.10
N ALA A 63 7.08 23.43 30.37
CA ALA A 63 8.07 22.54 30.98
C ALA A 63 7.58 21.08 31.10
N SER A 64 6.30 20.85 31.42
CA SER A 64 5.74 19.51 31.54
C SER A 64 5.59 18.83 30.18
N VAL A 65 5.20 19.58 29.14
CA VAL A 65 5.03 19.06 27.77
C VAL A 65 6.37 18.64 27.16
N THR A 66 7.46 19.39 27.39
CA THR A 66 8.80 18.96 26.91
C THR A 66 9.30 17.70 27.59
N HIS A 67 9.07 17.54 28.91
CA HIS A 67 9.51 16.36 29.64
C HIS A 67 8.78 15.08 29.21
N ASP A 68 7.45 15.14 29.02
CA ASP A 68 6.70 13.99 28.52
C ASP A 68 7.07 13.66 27.07
N HIS A 69 7.29 14.67 26.23
CA HIS A 69 7.75 14.45 24.86
C HIS A 69 9.15 13.82 24.81
N GLN A 70 10.06 14.20 25.72
CA GLN A 70 11.37 13.56 25.83
C GLN A 70 11.28 12.09 26.25
N ARG A 71 10.40 11.76 27.19
CA ARG A 71 10.16 10.37 27.60
C ARG A 71 9.64 9.51 26.45
N ASP A 72 8.70 10.02 25.66
CA ASP A 72 8.16 9.30 24.52
C ASP A 72 9.22 9.07 23.43
N LEU A 73 10.08 10.06 23.19
CA LEU A 73 11.21 9.92 22.26
C LEU A 73 12.23 8.88 22.74
N GLU A 74 12.51 8.84 24.03
CA GLU A 74 13.38 7.83 24.63
C GLU A 74 12.78 6.43 24.54
N ALA A 75 11.49 6.28 24.84
CA ALA A 75 10.76 5.02 24.69
C ALA A 75 10.77 4.53 23.24
N ALA A 76 10.49 5.41 22.27
CA ALA A 76 10.54 5.07 20.86
C ALA A 76 11.94 4.65 20.40
N ARG A 77 12.99 5.32 20.88
CA ARG A 77 14.39 4.96 20.58
C ARG A 77 14.77 3.59 21.15
N LEU A 78 14.32 3.26 22.36
CA LEU A 78 14.53 1.95 22.96
C LEU A 78 13.83 0.85 22.16
N GLU A 79 12.61 1.08 21.70
CA GLU A 79 11.87 0.12 20.89
C GLU A 79 12.52 -0.11 19.52
N ILE A 80 12.95 0.97 18.85
CA ILE A 80 13.71 0.85 17.59
C ILE A 80 14.99 0.02 17.80
N ARG A 81 15.71 0.24 18.90
CA ARG A 81 16.92 -0.52 19.22
C ARG A 81 16.62 -2.00 19.47
N ARG A 82 15.55 -2.29 20.21
CA ARG A 82 15.07 -3.66 20.47
C ARG A 82 14.71 -4.38 19.16
N LEU A 83 13.95 -3.72 18.30
CA LEU A 83 13.54 -4.26 17.01
C LEU A 83 14.76 -4.52 16.09
N ARG A 84 15.76 -3.64 16.08
CA ARG A 84 16.99 -3.85 15.32
C ARG A 84 17.75 -5.10 15.78
N ILE A 85 17.87 -5.32 17.09
CA ILE A 85 18.53 -6.52 17.64
C ILE A 85 17.73 -7.79 17.33
N ALA A 86 16.41 -7.74 17.42
CA ALA A 86 15.56 -8.88 17.06
C ALA A 86 15.71 -9.23 15.57
N ASN A 87 15.75 -8.22 14.71
CA ASN A 87 15.92 -8.38 13.27
C ASN A 87 17.30 -8.96 12.92
N SER A 88 18.39 -8.47 13.53
CA SER A 88 19.74 -9.02 13.28
C SER A 88 19.83 -10.49 13.68
N ARG A 89 19.28 -10.88 14.84
CA ARG A 89 19.23 -12.29 15.27
C ARG A 89 18.41 -13.17 14.34
N LEU A 90 17.31 -12.63 13.80
CA LEU A 90 16.50 -13.33 12.80
C LEU A 90 17.29 -13.57 11.52
N ILE A 91 18.05 -12.57 11.05
CA ILE A 91 18.92 -12.66 9.87
C ILE A 91 20.02 -13.70 10.07
N GLU A 92 20.69 -13.72 11.23
CA GLU A 92 21.75 -14.68 11.58
C GLU A 92 21.25 -16.13 11.62
N ARG A 93 20.12 -16.40 12.30
CA ARG A 93 19.48 -17.74 12.26
C ARG A 93 19.11 -18.15 10.85
N SER A 94 18.80 -17.17 10.01
CA SER A 94 18.49 -17.36 8.60
C SER A 94 19.74 -17.74 7.79
N SER A 95 20.92 -17.20 8.12
CA SER A 95 22.17 -17.52 7.41
C SER A 95 22.77 -18.86 7.83
N ASP A 96 22.62 -19.29 9.08
CA ASP A 96 23.17 -20.58 9.58
C ASP A 96 22.55 -21.81 8.90
N VAL A 97 21.40 -21.67 8.24
CA VAL A 97 20.81 -22.75 7.42
C VAL A 97 21.57 -22.96 6.10
N ARG A 98 22.51 -22.07 5.72
CA ARG A 98 23.25 -22.13 4.44
C ARG A 98 24.49 -23.03 4.45
N THR A 99 24.89 -23.59 5.58
CA THR A 99 26.16 -24.36 5.69
C THR A 99 25.94 -25.87 5.56
N GLY A 100 25.56 -26.29 4.35
CA GLY A 100 25.82 -27.65 3.87
C GLY A 100 27.14 -27.67 3.09
N SER A 101 28.04 -28.59 3.45
CA SER A 101 29.36 -28.88 2.84
C SER A 101 29.47 -28.60 1.33
N PRO A 102 30.64 -28.12 0.83
CA PRO A 102 30.88 -27.72 -0.56
C PRO A 102 31.00 -28.94 -1.49
N ARG A 103 29.90 -29.68 -1.66
CA ARG A 103 29.73 -30.54 -2.82
C ARG A 103 29.06 -29.71 -3.91
N PRO A 104 29.54 -29.78 -5.16
CA PRO A 104 28.84 -29.14 -6.26
C PRO A 104 27.40 -29.66 -6.30
N PRO A 105 26.41 -28.76 -6.39
CA PRO A 105 25.01 -29.16 -6.34
C PRO A 105 24.68 -30.02 -7.56
N LEU A 106 24.01 -31.15 -7.33
CA LEU A 106 23.51 -32.04 -8.40
C LEU A 106 22.48 -31.36 -9.30
N ILE A 107 21.84 -30.29 -8.81
CA ILE A 107 20.82 -29.53 -9.52
C ILE A 107 21.17 -28.05 -9.38
N THR A 108 21.42 -27.39 -10.49
CA THR A 108 21.52 -25.93 -10.58
C THR A 108 20.18 -25.38 -11.04
N THR A 109 19.49 -24.66 -10.17
CA THR A 109 18.26 -23.94 -10.53
C THR A 109 18.60 -22.53 -10.95
N ASP A 110 18.20 -22.14 -12.15
CA ASP A 110 18.20 -20.74 -12.57
C ASP A 110 16.91 -20.06 -12.08
N LEU A 111 17.04 -18.86 -11.51
CA LEU A 111 15.93 -18.13 -10.89
C LEU A 111 15.72 -16.82 -11.62
N VAL A 112 14.53 -16.65 -12.20
CA VAL A 112 14.10 -15.40 -12.84
C VAL A 112 13.40 -14.53 -11.78
N PRO A 113 13.95 -13.36 -11.40
CA PRO A 113 13.32 -12.48 -10.43
C PRO A 113 12.14 -11.75 -11.08
N ALA A 114 10.95 -11.87 -10.48
CA ALA A 114 9.73 -11.18 -10.93
C ALA A 114 9.14 -10.31 -9.82
N ARG A 115 8.42 -9.26 -10.19
CA ARG A 115 7.66 -8.40 -9.27
C ARG A 115 6.17 -8.73 -9.38
N VAL A 116 5.49 -8.66 -8.24
CA VAL A 116 4.03 -8.79 -8.21
C VAL A 116 3.43 -7.42 -8.52
N LEU A 117 2.55 -7.38 -9.53
CA LEU A 117 1.78 -6.19 -9.86
C LEU A 117 0.66 -5.99 -8.85
N GLY A 118 0.58 -4.77 -8.29
CA GLY A 118 -0.45 -4.39 -7.32
C GLY A 118 -1.85 -4.35 -7.93
N HIS A 119 -2.88 -4.51 -7.10
CA HIS A 119 -4.27 -4.51 -7.55
C HIS A 119 -4.66 -3.17 -8.19
N GLU A 120 -4.17 -2.07 -7.62
CA GLU A 120 -4.32 -0.71 -8.11
C GLU A 120 -3.63 -0.51 -9.46
N THR A 121 -2.45 -1.10 -9.66
CA THR A 121 -1.72 -1.05 -10.93
C THR A 121 -2.48 -1.82 -12.01
N ILE A 122 -2.94 -3.03 -11.69
CA ILE A 122 -3.74 -3.86 -12.60
C ILE A 122 -5.04 -3.15 -12.97
N ALA A 123 -5.76 -2.58 -11.99
CA ALA A 123 -7.01 -1.86 -12.22
C ALA A 123 -6.80 -0.58 -13.04
N ALA A 124 -5.71 0.17 -12.79
CA ALA A 124 -5.36 1.35 -13.58
C ALA A 124 -4.98 0.97 -15.01
N TRP A 125 -4.32 -0.17 -15.23
CA TRP A 125 -4.01 -0.69 -16.56
C TRP A 125 -5.27 -1.12 -17.31
N GLN A 126 -6.15 -1.90 -16.68
CA GLN A 126 -7.42 -2.32 -17.25
C GLN A 126 -8.31 -1.13 -17.63
N ALA A 127 -8.24 -0.05 -16.85
CA ALA A 127 -8.94 1.20 -17.14
C ALA A 127 -8.27 2.07 -18.21
N GLY A 128 -7.17 1.61 -18.83
CA GLY A 128 -6.40 2.36 -19.84
C GLY A 128 -5.72 3.62 -19.30
N ARG A 129 -5.55 3.75 -17.97
CA ARG A 129 -5.00 4.94 -17.31
C ARG A 129 -3.48 4.92 -17.16
N ILE A 130 -2.84 3.78 -17.41
CA ILE A 130 -1.38 3.67 -17.43
C ILE A 130 -0.89 3.94 -18.85
N LEU A 131 0.00 4.92 -18.98
CA LEU A 131 0.59 5.32 -20.25
C LEU A 131 1.54 4.22 -20.74
N ASP A 132 1.18 3.60 -21.86
CA ASP A 132 2.01 2.63 -22.57
C ASP A 132 3.19 3.35 -23.23
N ARG A 133 4.40 3.20 -22.67
CA ARG A 133 5.64 3.65 -23.33
C ARG A 133 6.26 2.46 -24.06
N GLY A 134 5.70 2.12 -25.21
CA GLY A 134 6.16 1.04 -26.09
C GLY A 134 5.12 0.68 -27.13
N HIS A 135 5.46 -0.19 -28.09
CA HIS A 135 4.53 -0.69 -29.11
C HIS A 135 3.37 -1.45 -28.47
N GLY A 136 2.30 -0.71 -28.12
CA GLY A 136 0.92 -1.17 -27.97
C GLY A 136 0.76 -2.53 -27.30
N LEU A 137 0.88 -2.56 -25.97
CA LEU A 137 0.40 -3.66 -25.15
C LEU A 137 -1.13 -3.76 -25.29
N THR A 138 -1.58 -4.59 -26.23
CA THR A 138 -3.00 -4.97 -26.33
C THR A 138 -3.45 -5.64 -25.03
N VAL A 139 -4.62 -5.27 -24.52
CA VAL A 139 -5.19 -5.81 -23.26
C VAL A 139 -5.22 -7.35 -23.25
N ASP A 140 -5.35 -7.99 -24.42
CA ASP A 140 -5.35 -9.45 -24.59
C ASP A 140 -3.98 -10.11 -24.34
N SER A 141 -2.90 -9.33 -24.31
CA SER A 141 -1.56 -9.82 -23.93
C SER A 141 -1.40 -9.98 -22.42
N LEU A 142 -2.33 -9.38 -21.65
CA LEU A 142 -2.31 -9.37 -20.20
C LEU A 142 -3.09 -10.58 -19.67
N VAL A 143 -2.35 -11.51 -19.07
CA VAL A 143 -2.98 -12.62 -18.38
C VAL A 143 -3.29 -12.20 -16.95
N VAL A 144 -4.49 -11.67 -16.74
CA VAL A 144 -5.03 -11.39 -15.40
C VAL A 144 -6.12 -12.40 -15.10
N GLU A 145 -5.89 -13.23 -14.08
CA GLU A 145 -6.95 -14.05 -13.51
C GLU A 145 -7.41 -13.41 -12.20
N PRO A 146 -8.71 -13.10 -12.03
CA PRO A 146 -9.20 -12.53 -10.78
C PRO A 146 -8.89 -13.46 -9.59
N GLY A 147 -8.46 -12.86 -8.49
CA GLY A 147 -8.04 -13.57 -7.27
C GLY A 147 -6.64 -14.17 -7.30
N HIS A 148 -5.89 -14.00 -8.40
CA HIS A 148 -4.54 -14.51 -8.56
C HIS A 148 -3.54 -13.37 -8.71
N ALA A 149 -2.33 -13.53 -8.14
CA ALA A 149 -1.28 -12.54 -8.26
C ALA A 149 -0.73 -12.52 -9.70
N THR A 150 -0.58 -11.33 -10.27
CA THR A 150 0.00 -11.14 -11.62
C THR A 150 1.46 -10.71 -11.49
N LEU A 151 2.34 -11.30 -12.29
CA LEU A 151 3.76 -11.03 -12.36
C LEU A 151 4.08 -10.18 -13.60
N ASP A 152 5.08 -9.31 -13.48
CA ASP A 152 5.54 -8.37 -14.51
C ASP A 152 6.40 -9.00 -15.63
N LEU A 153 6.50 -10.32 -15.67
CA LEU A 153 7.28 -11.07 -16.65
C LEU A 153 6.43 -12.17 -17.31
N GLY A 154 6.76 -12.49 -18.57
CA GLY A 154 6.07 -13.50 -19.37
C GLY A 154 7.02 -14.41 -20.16
N ILE A 155 6.55 -14.92 -21.29
CA ILE A 155 7.29 -15.89 -22.13
C ILE A 155 8.65 -15.36 -22.58
N ASP A 156 8.74 -14.07 -22.90
CA ASP A 156 9.99 -13.43 -23.37
C ASP A 156 11.10 -13.46 -22.30
N SER A 157 10.76 -13.77 -21.05
CA SER A 157 11.69 -13.93 -19.92
C SER A 157 11.94 -15.39 -19.53
N GLY A 158 11.54 -16.36 -20.37
CA GLY A 158 11.73 -17.80 -20.13
C GLY A 158 10.72 -18.43 -19.16
N LEU A 159 9.63 -17.72 -18.85
CA LEU A 159 8.58 -18.25 -17.97
C LEU A 159 7.68 -19.22 -18.73
N ALA A 160 7.33 -20.31 -18.06
CA ALA A 160 6.46 -21.35 -18.60
C ALA A 160 5.44 -21.81 -17.56
N ARG A 161 4.28 -22.27 -18.05
CA ARG A 161 3.22 -22.82 -17.20
C ARG A 161 3.74 -24.01 -16.39
N GLY A 162 3.35 -24.06 -15.12
CA GLY A 162 3.71 -25.14 -14.20
C GLY A 162 5.06 -24.95 -13.50
N GLN A 163 5.87 -23.96 -13.90
CA GLN A 163 7.11 -23.65 -13.18
C GLN A 163 6.79 -23.24 -11.73
N PRO A 164 7.60 -23.70 -10.75
CA PRO A 164 7.44 -23.31 -9.36
C PRO A 164 7.84 -21.85 -9.16
N ALA A 165 7.07 -21.13 -8.35
CA ALA A 165 7.37 -19.76 -7.95
C ALA A 165 7.76 -19.73 -6.48
N TYR A 166 8.79 -18.95 -6.17
CA TYR A 166 9.37 -18.88 -4.83
C TYR A 166 9.28 -17.46 -4.26
N ALA A 167 8.92 -17.37 -2.98
CA ALA A 167 9.05 -16.16 -2.19
C ALA A 167 10.15 -16.38 -1.15
N GLY A 168 11.36 -15.90 -1.47
CA GLY A 168 12.56 -16.18 -0.69
C GLY A 168 12.88 -17.67 -0.65
N ARG A 169 12.75 -18.31 0.51
CA ARG A 169 13.03 -19.75 0.72
C ARG A 169 11.80 -20.65 0.72
N ARG A 170 10.62 -20.09 0.44
CA ARG A 170 9.35 -20.82 0.45
C ARG A 170 8.81 -20.93 -0.96
N VAL A 171 8.21 -22.07 -1.27
CA VAL A 171 7.38 -22.20 -2.47
C VAL A 171 6.13 -21.35 -2.24
N ALA A 172 5.94 -20.34 -3.08
CA ALA A 172 4.76 -19.48 -3.04
C ALA A 172 3.61 -20.06 -3.86
N GLY A 173 3.93 -20.78 -4.93
CA GLY A 173 2.95 -21.19 -5.92
C GLY A 173 3.56 -21.87 -7.12
N ARG A 174 2.79 -21.89 -8.20
CA ARG A 174 3.25 -22.21 -9.54
C ARG A 174 2.66 -21.23 -10.55
N ILE A 175 3.30 -21.10 -11.69
CA ILE A 175 2.78 -20.27 -12.78
C ILE A 175 1.58 -20.98 -13.42
N SER A 176 0.36 -20.41 -13.31
CA SER A 176 -0.86 -20.99 -13.89
C SER A 176 -1.00 -20.72 -15.37
N ARG A 177 -0.62 -19.50 -15.79
CA ARG A 177 -0.77 -19.03 -17.16
C ARG A 177 0.30 -17.98 -17.46
N VAL A 178 0.75 -17.93 -18.71
CA VAL A 178 1.84 -17.06 -19.15
C VAL A 178 1.37 -16.33 -20.41
N GLY A 179 1.41 -15.01 -20.35
CA GLY A 179 1.27 -14.12 -21.50
C GLY A 179 2.64 -13.76 -22.04
N ARG A 180 2.66 -12.89 -23.05
CA ARG A 180 3.93 -12.46 -23.63
C ARG A 180 4.78 -11.73 -22.60
N TRP A 181 4.19 -10.76 -21.90
CA TRP A 181 4.92 -9.86 -20.98
C TRP A 181 4.51 -10.00 -19.52
N THR A 182 3.40 -10.69 -19.22
CA THR A 182 2.97 -10.95 -17.85
C THR A 182 2.61 -12.41 -17.64
N SER A 183 2.56 -12.84 -16.39
CA SER A 183 2.16 -14.21 -16.02
C SER A 183 1.34 -14.21 -14.75
N THR A 184 0.60 -15.28 -14.53
CA THR A 184 -0.28 -15.43 -13.38
C THR A 184 0.25 -16.50 -12.45
N LEU A 185 0.28 -16.18 -11.16
CA LEU A 185 0.67 -17.08 -10.09
C LEU A 185 -0.56 -17.76 -9.49
N GLN A 186 -0.57 -19.09 -9.50
CA GLN A 186 -1.45 -19.88 -8.63
C GLN A 186 -0.79 -20.07 -7.27
N PRO A 187 -1.30 -19.43 -6.20
CA PRO A 187 -0.72 -19.57 -4.88
C PRO A 187 -0.96 -20.98 -4.33
N LEU A 188 -0.08 -21.42 -3.42
CA LEU A 188 -0.28 -22.69 -2.68
C LEU A 188 -1.58 -22.71 -1.87
N THR A 189 -2.10 -21.53 -1.50
CA THR A 189 -3.33 -21.37 -0.73
C THR A 189 -4.60 -21.54 -1.58
N ASP A 190 -4.48 -21.64 -2.91
CA ASP A 190 -5.62 -21.92 -3.77
C ASP A 190 -6.13 -23.37 -3.56
N THR A 191 -7.44 -23.51 -3.34
CA THR A 191 -8.16 -24.79 -3.27
C THR A 191 -7.90 -25.75 -4.43
N ARG A 192 -7.59 -25.22 -5.63
CA ARG A 192 -7.31 -25.98 -6.84
C ARG A 192 -5.83 -26.33 -7.00
N PHE A 193 -4.97 -25.86 -6.10
CA PHE A 193 -3.55 -26.17 -6.16
C PHE A 193 -3.32 -27.67 -5.87
N ARG A 194 -2.46 -28.30 -6.68
CA ARG A 194 -2.00 -29.68 -6.50
C ARG A 194 -0.51 -29.71 -6.79
N GLY A 195 0.26 -30.36 -5.92
CA GLY A 195 1.71 -30.48 -6.05
C GLY A 195 2.25 -31.66 -5.26
N LEU A 196 3.39 -32.19 -5.70
CA LEU A 196 4.11 -33.24 -4.99
C LEU A 196 4.96 -32.60 -3.89
N ALA A 197 4.80 -33.08 -2.66
CA ALA A 197 5.63 -32.68 -1.53
C ALA A 197 6.26 -33.93 -0.92
N ARG A 198 7.53 -33.81 -0.52
CA ARG A 198 8.22 -34.85 0.25
C ARG A 198 8.53 -34.31 1.63
N LEU A 199 8.07 -35.02 2.65
CA LEU A 199 8.41 -34.71 4.04
C LEU A 199 9.86 -35.14 4.28
N ALA A 200 10.74 -34.18 4.49
CA ALA A 200 12.10 -34.45 4.92
C ALA A 200 12.11 -34.62 6.45
N ARG A 201 12.56 -35.78 6.92
CA ARG A 201 12.85 -35.96 8.35
C ARG A 201 14.14 -35.22 8.66
N ARG A 202 14.11 -34.34 9.66
CA ARG A 202 15.34 -33.76 10.22
C ARG A 202 16.04 -34.88 11.01
N ALA A 203 17.10 -35.44 10.46
CA ALA A 203 17.94 -36.37 11.19
C ALA A 203 18.88 -35.56 12.10
N GLU A 204 18.83 -35.80 13.41
CA GLU A 204 19.75 -35.20 14.38
C GLU A 204 21.16 -35.82 14.31
N THR A 205 21.38 -36.75 13.39
CA THR A 205 22.66 -37.43 13.21
C THR A 205 22.86 -37.71 11.73
N PRO A 206 24.04 -37.42 11.15
CA PRO A 206 24.35 -37.83 9.78
C PRO A 206 24.61 -39.33 9.77
N ARG A 207 23.56 -40.15 9.87
CA ARG A 207 23.64 -41.57 9.57
C ARG A 207 23.13 -41.77 8.17
N LEU A 208 24.03 -42.25 7.31
CA LEU A 208 23.75 -42.80 6.00
C LEU A 208 22.49 -43.67 6.04
N CYS A 209 21.39 -43.20 5.45
CA CYS A 209 20.20 -44.03 5.23
C CYS A 209 20.32 -44.67 3.85
N GLY A 210 20.76 -45.93 3.85
CA GLY A 210 20.42 -46.91 2.80
C GLY A 210 19.01 -47.48 2.98
N ALA A 211 18.62 -48.27 1.97
CA ALA A 211 17.42 -49.08 1.83
C ALA A 211 16.12 -48.35 1.44
N TRP A 212 15.88 -48.32 0.12
CA TRP A 212 14.57 -48.06 -0.48
C TRP A 212 13.70 -49.31 -0.34
N HIS A 213 12.53 -49.19 0.28
CA HIS A 213 11.44 -50.17 0.15
C HIS A 213 10.26 -49.46 -0.52
N ALA A 214 10.14 -49.62 -1.84
CA ALA A 214 8.94 -49.23 -2.55
C ALA A 214 7.84 -50.26 -2.24
N ARG A 215 6.75 -49.82 -1.60
CA ARG A 215 5.49 -50.55 -1.64
C ARG A 215 4.48 -49.63 -2.30
N GLY A 216 4.19 -49.93 -3.57
CA GLY A 216 3.08 -49.34 -4.29
C GLY A 216 1.77 -49.78 -3.67
N LEU A 217 0.82 -48.86 -3.61
CA LEU A 217 -0.58 -49.17 -3.42
C LEU A 217 -1.32 -48.74 -4.68
N ARG A 218 -2.10 -49.71 -5.15
CA ARG A 218 -3.02 -49.66 -6.30
C ARG A 218 -4.13 -48.64 -6.07
#